data_AF-A0A2D8BXA3-F1
#
_entry.id   AF-A0A2D8BXA3-F1
#
_cell.length_a   1.000
_cell.length_b   1.000
_cell.length_c   1.000
_cell.angle_alpha   90.00
_cell.angle_beta   90.00
_cell.angle_gamma   90.00
#
_symmetry.space_group_name_H-M   'P 1'
#
loop_
_entity.id
_entity.type
_entity.pdbx_description
1 polymer ?
#
loop_
_entity_poly.entity_id
_entity_poly.type
_entity_poly.pdbx_seq_one_letter_code
_entity_poly.pdbx_strand_id
1 'polypeptide(L)'
;MKDEEKMLIEKENFISNDLCDFFIRFHNINSQYHTTHRNTSILDCEEHSSKENFAFKILIKKLSMLVENSIKNTLINYSQIVKWPTGEHQDEHIDFDYHTATSVLYLNDEYEGGHTVVGNTIIKPKKGKIILFDGSKTKHKVLPITFGTRYTNATWYVNKTEDDIINDNR
;
A
#
# COMPACT_ATOMS: atom_id res chain seq x y z
N MET A 1 -6.08 -4.65 31.52
CA MET A 1 -5.43 -4.79 30.20
C MET A 1 -5.06 -3.40 29.74
N LYS A 2 -3.78 -3.11 29.53
CA LYS A 2 -3.39 -1.87 28.86
C LYS A 2 -3.77 -2.06 27.40
N ASP A 3 -4.61 -1.17 26.87
CA ASP A 3 -4.83 -1.10 25.43
C ASP A 3 -3.44 -0.86 24.80
N GLU A 4 -2.89 -1.90 24.16
CA GLU A 4 -1.69 -1.73 23.35
C GLU A 4 -2.05 -0.70 22.27
N GLU A 5 -1.35 0.42 22.29
CA GLU A 5 -1.58 1.52 21.37
C GLU A 5 -1.37 1.00 19.94
N LYS A 6 -2.46 0.90 19.17
CA LYS A 6 -2.43 0.37 17.81
C LYS A 6 -1.64 1.33 16.93
N MET A 7 -0.57 0.84 16.32
CA MET A 7 0.22 1.62 15.36
C MET A 7 -0.62 1.96 14.14
N LEU A 8 -0.90 3.25 13.95
CA LEU A 8 -1.46 3.83 12.74
C LEU A 8 -0.75 5.18 12.48
N ILE A 9 0.07 5.21 11.43
CA ILE A 9 0.79 6.40 10.99
C ILE A 9 0.12 6.91 9.72
N GLU A 10 -0.22 8.20 9.68
CA GLU A 10 -0.77 8.85 8.50
C GLU A 10 0.20 9.94 8.02
N LYS A 11 0.50 9.96 6.71
CA LYS A 11 1.27 11.05 6.09
C LYS A 11 0.55 11.56 4.86
N GLU A 12 0.15 12.83 4.93
CA GLU A 12 -0.35 13.58 3.78
C GLU A 12 0.79 13.92 2.82
N ASN A 13 0.49 14.06 1.53
CA ASN A 13 1.47 14.42 0.50
C ASN A 13 2.72 13.51 0.50
N PHE A 14 2.54 12.21 0.77
CA PHE A 14 3.62 11.24 0.77
C PHE A 14 4.29 11.16 -0.60
N ILE A 15 3.53 11.20 -1.70
CA ILE A 15 4.04 11.45 -3.04
C ILE A 15 3.26 12.60 -3.70
N SER A 16 3.82 13.20 -4.76
CA SER A 16 3.16 14.25 -5.51
C SER A 16 1.98 13.73 -6.32
N ASN A 17 1.03 14.62 -6.64
CA ASN A 17 -0.08 14.29 -7.53
C ASN A 17 0.40 13.80 -8.90
N ASP A 18 1.48 14.35 -9.44
CA ASP A 18 2.07 13.92 -10.71
C ASP A 18 2.55 12.45 -10.67
N LEU A 19 3.14 12.02 -9.55
CA LEU A 19 3.54 10.63 -9.36
C LEU A 19 2.31 9.72 -9.22
N CYS A 20 1.28 10.15 -8.50
CA CYS A 20 0.01 9.44 -8.44
C CYS A 20 -0.59 9.23 -9.85
N ASP A 21 -0.67 10.31 -10.63
CA ASP A 21 -1.20 10.24 -11.99
C ASP A 21 -0.33 9.41 -12.93
N PHE A 22 0.99 9.45 -12.74
CA PHE A 22 1.91 8.57 -13.44
C PHE A 22 1.58 7.10 -13.17
N PHE A 23 1.41 6.69 -11.91
CA PHE A 23 1.12 5.30 -11.57
C PHE A 23 -0.24 4.83 -12.09
N ILE A 24 -1.26 5.70 -12.04
CA ILE A 24 -2.58 5.40 -12.61
C ILE A 24 -2.50 5.22 -14.13
N ARG A 25 -1.79 6.11 -14.83
CA ARG A 25 -1.58 5.98 -16.28
C ARG A 25 -0.80 4.72 -16.62
N PHE A 26 0.29 4.46 -15.90
CA PHE A 26 1.14 3.30 -16.12
C PHE A 26 0.34 2.01 -15.95
N HIS A 27 -0.48 1.90 -14.90
CA HIS A 27 -1.41 0.78 -14.71
C HIS A 27 -2.35 0.64 -15.91
N ASN A 28 -3.08 1.70 -16.27
CA ASN A 28 -4.10 1.62 -17.32
C ASN A 28 -3.57 1.23 -18.70
N ILE A 29 -2.33 1.60 -19.07
CA ILE A 29 -1.74 1.28 -20.38
C ILE A 29 -1.02 -0.08 -20.42
N ASN A 30 -0.72 -0.68 -19.25
CA ASN A 30 0.08 -1.90 -19.15
C ASN A 30 -0.73 -3.11 -18.68
N SER A 31 -1.96 -3.24 -19.17
CA SER A 31 -2.87 -4.33 -18.80
C SER A 31 -2.30 -5.75 -18.99
N GLN A 32 -1.29 -5.91 -19.87
CA GLN A 32 -0.60 -7.18 -20.10
C GLN A 32 0.20 -7.68 -18.88
N TYR A 33 0.54 -6.80 -17.93
CA TYR A 33 1.25 -7.17 -16.70
C TYR A 33 0.31 -7.37 -15.52
N HIS A 34 -1.01 -7.31 -15.74
CA HIS A 34 -1.96 -7.34 -14.65
C HIS A 34 -2.35 -8.77 -14.27
N THR A 35 -2.41 -9.00 -12.96
CA THR A 35 -3.17 -10.12 -12.41
C THR A 35 -4.54 -9.65 -11.97
N THR A 36 -5.51 -10.56 -11.95
CA THR A 36 -6.88 -10.27 -11.52
C THR A 36 -7.17 -11.01 -10.22
N HIS A 37 -7.64 -10.27 -9.22
CA HIS A 37 -8.14 -10.84 -7.98
C HIS A 37 -9.56 -10.33 -7.76
N ARG A 38 -10.55 -11.21 -7.87
CA ARG A 38 -11.98 -10.84 -8.00
C ARG A 38 -12.18 -9.94 -9.22
N ASN A 39 -12.73 -8.74 -9.07
CA ASN A 39 -12.78 -7.76 -10.16
C ASN A 39 -11.73 -6.65 -10.01
N THR A 40 -10.78 -6.80 -9.09
CA THR A 40 -9.65 -5.86 -8.97
C THR A 40 -8.53 -6.24 -9.91
N SER A 41 -7.83 -5.23 -10.41
CA SER A 41 -6.71 -5.40 -11.33
C SER A 41 -5.42 -4.92 -10.67
N ILE A 42 -4.44 -5.82 -10.59
CA ILE A 42 -3.23 -5.69 -9.79
C ILE A 42 -2.01 -5.61 -10.69
N LEU A 43 -1.10 -4.69 -10.39
CA LEU A 43 0.22 -4.54 -11.02
C LEU A 43 1.30 -4.58 -9.93
N ASP A 44 2.18 -5.58 -9.99
CA ASP A 44 3.32 -5.72 -9.08
C ASP A 44 4.41 -4.67 -9.40
N CYS A 45 5.02 -4.09 -8.36
CA CYS A 45 5.97 -2.97 -8.53
C CYS A 45 7.42 -3.44 -8.73
N GLU A 46 7.76 -4.63 -8.26
CA GLU A 46 9.12 -5.19 -8.21
C GLU A 46 9.71 -5.41 -9.61
N GLU A 47 8.89 -5.91 -10.54
CA GLU A 47 9.31 -6.13 -11.92
C GLU A 47 9.61 -4.83 -12.68
N HIS A 48 9.09 -3.71 -12.20
CA HIS A 48 9.23 -2.40 -12.85
C HIS A 48 10.27 -1.50 -12.18
N SER A 49 10.51 -1.67 -10.87
CA SER A 49 11.59 -0.98 -10.16
C SER A 49 12.98 -1.45 -10.63
N SER A 50 13.09 -2.73 -10.98
CA SER A 50 14.30 -3.36 -11.53
C SER A 50 14.64 -2.92 -12.97
N LYS A 51 13.67 -2.36 -13.71
CA LYS A 51 13.82 -1.92 -15.12
C LYS A 51 14.13 -0.42 -15.28
N GLU A 52 14.84 0.19 -14.33
CA GLU A 52 15.27 1.60 -14.37
C GLU A 52 14.13 2.65 -14.39
N ASN A 53 12.89 2.28 -14.07
CA ASN A 53 11.80 3.26 -13.99
C ASN A 53 11.95 4.14 -12.74
N PHE A 54 12.36 5.39 -12.95
CA PHE A 54 12.66 6.33 -11.87
C PHE A 54 11.48 6.58 -10.92
N ALA A 55 10.24 6.57 -11.42
CA ALA A 55 9.06 6.74 -10.58
C ALA A 55 8.88 5.56 -9.61
N PHE A 56 9.01 4.31 -10.10
CA PHE A 56 8.96 3.13 -9.24
C PHE A 56 10.13 3.10 -8.26
N LYS A 57 11.35 3.49 -8.68
CA LYS A 57 12.50 3.62 -7.76
C LYS A 57 12.25 4.63 -6.65
N ILE A 58 11.66 5.79 -6.97
CA ILE A 58 11.26 6.78 -5.96
C ILE A 58 10.22 6.18 -5.00
N LEU A 59 9.19 5.52 -5.52
CA LEU A 59 8.13 4.94 -4.69
C LEU A 59 8.70 3.91 -3.71
N ILE A 60 9.46 2.93 -4.21
CA ILE A 60 10.09 1.88 -3.39
C ILE A 60 11.01 2.51 -2.34
N LYS A 61 11.88 3.45 -2.72
CA LYS A 61 12.77 4.14 -1.76
C LYS A 61 11.98 4.86 -0.66
N LYS A 62 10.90 5.56 -1.01
CA LYS A 62 10.07 6.26 -0.02
C LYS A 62 9.32 5.30 0.89
N LEU A 63 8.83 4.18 0.37
CA LEU A 63 8.16 3.14 1.16
C LEU A 63 9.13 2.45 2.13
N SER A 64 10.35 2.14 1.69
CA SER A 64 11.40 1.60 2.57
C SER A 64 11.75 2.59 3.69
N MET A 65 12.00 3.86 3.33
CA MET A 65 12.27 4.89 4.34
C MET A 65 11.10 5.10 5.31
N LEU A 66 9.85 4.97 4.86
CA LEU A 66 8.68 5.10 5.73
C LEU A 66 8.67 4.00 6.80
N VAL A 67 8.86 2.75 6.39
CA VAL A 67 8.78 1.61 7.30
C VAL A 67 10.00 1.53 8.21
N GLU A 68 11.21 1.78 7.71
CA GLU A 68 12.46 1.70 8.50
C GLU A 68 12.53 2.76 9.61
N ASN A 69 11.92 3.92 9.39
CA ASN A 69 11.79 4.95 10.42
C ASN A 69 10.75 4.62 11.49
N SER A 70 9.91 3.61 11.27
CA SER A 70 8.78 3.27 12.13
C SER A 70 8.97 1.93 12.82
N ILE A 71 9.65 0.98 12.17
CA ILE A 71 9.77 -0.42 12.58
C ILE A 71 11.22 -0.86 12.31
N LYS A 72 11.86 -1.42 13.32
CA LYS A 72 13.24 -1.92 13.19
C LYS A 72 13.28 -3.22 12.41
N ASN A 73 14.40 -3.47 11.73
CA ASN A 73 14.69 -4.74 11.05
C ASN A 73 13.57 -5.20 10.11
N THR A 74 13.01 -4.30 9.32
CA THR A 74 11.97 -4.64 8.35
C THR A 74 12.32 -4.16 6.95
N LEU A 75 11.75 -4.81 5.94
CA LEU A 75 11.88 -4.46 4.52
C LEU A 75 10.56 -4.70 3.78
N ILE A 76 10.46 -4.18 2.56
CA ILE A 76 9.32 -4.44 1.67
C ILE A 76 9.34 -5.90 1.25
N ASN A 77 8.24 -6.61 1.50
CA ASN A 77 8.03 -7.95 0.96
C ASN A 77 7.57 -7.86 -0.50
N TYR A 78 6.45 -7.18 -0.72
CA TYR A 78 5.94 -6.87 -2.05
C TYR A 78 5.04 -5.63 -2.02
N SER A 79 4.91 -4.97 -3.17
CA SER A 79 4.20 -3.71 -3.38
C SER A 79 3.37 -3.76 -4.66
N GLN A 80 2.10 -3.40 -4.57
CA GLN A 80 1.12 -3.59 -5.63
C GLN A 80 0.30 -2.33 -5.89
N ILE A 81 0.21 -1.91 -7.15
CA ILE A 81 -0.80 -0.94 -7.58
C ILE A 81 -2.09 -1.70 -7.90
N VAL A 82 -3.18 -1.33 -7.23
CA VAL A 82 -4.48 -1.99 -7.33
C VAL A 82 -5.53 -1.02 -7.80
N LYS A 83 -6.22 -1.39 -8.89
CA LYS A 83 -7.42 -0.73 -9.40
C LYS A 83 -8.66 -1.44 -8.86
N TRP A 84 -9.54 -0.68 -8.22
CA TRP A 84 -10.78 -1.14 -7.63
C TRP A 84 -11.98 -0.49 -8.36
N PRO A 85 -12.71 -1.24 -9.19
CA PRO A 85 -13.92 -0.73 -9.85
C PRO A 85 -15.07 -0.51 -8.84
N THR A 86 -16.08 0.24 -9.27
CA THR A 86 -17.33 0.40 -8.51
C THR A 86 -17.94 -0.95 -8.13
N GLY A 87 -18.47 -1.06 -6.91
CA GLY A 87 -19.02 -2.28 -6.34
C GLY A 87 -18.01 -3.15 -5.59
N GLU A 88 -16.71 -2.99 -5.84
CA GLU A 88 -15.68 -3.74 -5.12
C GLU A 88 -15.49 -3.24 -3.69
N HIS A 89 -15.05 -4.17 -2.86
CA HIS A 89 -14.76 -3.98 -1.45
C HIS A 89 -13.76 -5.05 -1.00
N GLN A 90 -13.32 -4.94 0.25
CA GLN A 90 -12.56 -5.99 0.91
C GLN A 90 -13.16 -6.21 2.28
N ASP A 91 -13.52 -7.45 2.58
CA ASP A 91 -14.08 -7.82 3.88
C ASP A 91 -13.09 -7.58 5.02
N GLU A 92 -13.61 -7.58 6.25
CA GLU A 92 -12.76 -7.46 7.43
C GLU A 92 -11.83 -8.66 7.56
N HIS A 93 -10.53 -8.38 7.62
CA HIS A 93 -9.47 -9.37 7.72
C HIS A 93 -8.28 -8.81 8.50
N ILE A 94 -7.33 -9.69 8.80
CA ILE A 94 -5.95 -9.35 9.14
C ILE A 94 -5.05 -9.92 8.05
N ASP A 95 -3.88 -9.32 7.88
CA ASP A 95 -2.83 -9.85 7.01
C ASP A 95 -2.19 -11.11 7.64
N PHE A 96 -1.29 -11.76 6.89
CA PHE A 96 -0.58 -12.92 7.41
C PHE A 96 0.34 -12.55 8.59
N ASP A 97 0.54 -13.48 9.51
CA ASP A 97 1.29 -13.28 10.76
C ASP A 97 2.77 -12.93 10.55
N TYR A 98 3.35 -13.33 9.42
CA TYR A 98 4.72 -12.98 9.05
C TYR A 98 4.88 -11.54 8.53
N HIS A 99 3.78 -10.83 8.24
CA HIS A 99 3.83 -9.41 7.87
C HIS A 99 4.03 -8.53 9.11
N THR A 100 5.06 -7.69 9.08
CA THR A 100 5.41 -6.76 10.17
C THR A 100 4.54 -5.51 10.15
N ALA A 101 4.09 -5.09 8.96
CA ALA A 101 3.20 -3.97 8.74
C ALA A 101 2.61 -4.01 7.33
N THR A 102 1.65 -3.11 7.13
CA THR A 102 0.98 -2.87 5.84
C THR A 102 0.84 -1.37 5.63
N SER A 103 1.12 -0.90 4.42
CA SER A 103 0.83 0.47 4.01
C SER A 103 -0.14 0.55 2.85
N VAL A 104 -0.97 1.59 2.87
CA VAL A 104 -1.92 1.90 1.80
C VAL A 104 -1.73 3.35 1.38
N LEU A 105 -1.22 3.54 0.17
CA LEU A 105 -1.08 4.82 -0.50
C LEU A 105 -2.25 5.05 -1.44
N TYR A 106 -2.97 6.15 -1.24
CA TYR A 106 -4.09 6.55 -2.09
C TYR A 106 -3.57 7.30 -3.32
N LEU A 107 -3.82 6.76 -4.52
CA LEU A 107 -3.38 7.35 -5.78
C LEU A 107 -4.42 8.30 -6.38
N ASN A 108 -5.67 8.23 -5.91
CA ASN A 108 -6.72 9.19 -6.21
C ASN A 108 -7.72 9.28 -5.04
N ASP A 109 -8.61 10.25 -5.13
CA ASP A 109 -9.69 10.54 -4.17
C ASP A 109 -11.01 10.96 -4.87
N GLU A 110 -11.06 10.91 -6.20
CA GLU A 110 -12.24 11.19 -7.01
C GLU A 110 -13.19 9.96 -7.10
N TYR A 111 -13.60 9.43 -5.95
CA TYR A 111 -14.55 8.31 -5.82
C TYR A 111 -15.39 8.44 -4.54
N GLU A 112 -16.54 7.76 -4.51
CA GLU A 112 -17.41 7.68 -3.32
C GLU A 112 -17.39 6.27 -2.72
N GLY A 113 -17.54 6.17 -1.40
CA GLY A 113 -17.35 4.92 -0.67
C GLY A 113 -15.87 4.52 -0.63
N GLY A 114 -15.55 3.23 -0.66
CA GLY A 114 -14.16 2.77 -0.82
C GLY A 114 -13.21 3.12 0.34
N HIS A 115 -13.72 3.62 1.47
CA HIS A 115 -12.89 4.02 2.60
C HIS A 115 -12.20 2.80 3.21
N THR A 116 -10.91 2.94 3.49
CA THR A 116 -10.20 1.95 4.30
C THR A 116 -10.58 2.15 5.77
N VAL A 117 -10.88 1.06 6.47
CA VAL A 117 -11.13 1.06 7.91
C VAL A 117 -10.02 0.25 8.55
N VAL A 118 -9.33 0.82 9.54
CA VAL A 118 -8.26 0.17 10.32
C VAL A 118 -8.68 0.17 11.79
N GLY A 119 -9.00 -1.00 12.33
CA GLY A 119 -9.65 -1.12 13.63
C GLY A 119 -10.99 -0.39 13.65
N ASN A 120 -11.07 0.65 14.49
CA ASN A 120 -12.26 1.50 14.62
C ASN A 120 -12.13 2.83 13.85
N THR A 121 -11.01 3.04 13.14
CA THR A 121 -10.70 4.30 12.46
C THR A 121 -11.06 4.20 10.99
N ILE A 122 -11.93 5.10 10.51
CA ILE A 122 -12.24 5.25 9.09
C ILE A 122 -11.24 6.24 8.50
N ILE A 123 -10.48 5.81 7.50
CA ILE A 123 -9.49 6.63 6.82
C ILE A 123 -10.17 7.29 5.62
N LYS A 124 -10.29 8.63 5.68
CA LYS A 124 -10.71 9.40 4.52
C LYS A 124 -9.58 9.44 3.49
N PRO A 125 -9.80 8.95 2.25
CA PRO A 125 -8.79 8.97 1.22
C PRO A 125 -8.50 10.40 0.79
N LYS A 126 -7.24 10.63 0.43
CA LYS A 126 -6.78 11.86 -0.19
C LYS A 126 -5.62 11.50 -1.11
N LYS A 127 -5.61 12.03 -2.33
CA LYS A 127 -4.57 11.73 -3.31
C LYS A 127 -3.18 12.04 -2.74
N GLY A 128 -2.26 11.08 -2.87
CA GLY A 128 -0.90 11.16 -2.37
C GLY A 128 -0.76 10.89 -0.87
N LYS A 129 -1.84 10.68 -0.11
CA LYS A 129 -1.79 10.27 1.30
C LYS A 129 -1.38 8.80 1.44
N ILE A 130 -0.58 8.48 2.44
CA ILE A 130 -0.29 7.10 2.86
C ILE A 130 -0.70 6.86 4.30
N ILE A 131 -1.10 5.63 4.61
CA ILE A 131 -1.17 5.10 5.97
C ILE A 131 -0.22 3.93 6.12
N LEU A 132 0.34 3.72 7.32
CA LEU A 132 1.11 2.54 7.72
C LEU A 132 0.53 2.02 9.04
N PHE A 133 0.22 0.73 9.12
CA PHE A 133 -0.36 0.11 10.31
C PHE A 133 0.11 -1.35 10.46
N ASP A 134 -0.13 -1.92 11.65
CA ASP A 134 0.15 -3.33 11.93
C ASP A 134 -0.99 -4.20 11.34
N GLY A 135 -0.85 -4.60 10.07
CA GLY A 135 -1.90 -5.33 9.34
C GLY A 135 -2.15 -6.75 9.85
N SER A 136 -1.15 -7.41 10.44
CA SER A 136 -1.28 -8.76 10.99
C SER A 136 -1.93 -8.78 12.37
N LYS A 137 -1.93 -7.66 13.10
CA LYS A 137 -2.62 -7.53 14.40
C LYS A 137 -3.88 -6.66 14.38
N THR A 138 -4.04 -5.84 13.35
CA THR A 138 -5.16 -4.88 13.26
C THR A 138 -6.11 -5.26 12.15
N LYS A 139 -7.32 -5.66 12.55
CA LYS A 139 -8.43 -5.88 11.63
C LYS A 139 -8.65 -4.67 10.74
N HIS A 140 -8.78 -4.89 9.44
CA HIS A 140 -9.00 -3.83 8.48
C HIS A 140 -9.87 -4.30 7.31
N LYS A 141 -10.49 -3.35 6.63
CA LYS A 141 -11.41 -3.58 5.49
C LYS A 141 -11.42 -2.40 4.54
N VAL A 142 -12.01 -2.61 3.37
CA VAL A 142 -12.36 -1.54 2.42
C VAL A 142 -13.87 -1.54 2.26
N LEU A 143 -14.52 -0.42 2.58
CA LEU A 143 -15.96 -0.27 2.37
C LEU A 143 -16.31 -0.32 0.87
N PRO A 144 -17.54 -0.70 0.49
CA PRO A 144 -17.96 -0.71 -0.91
C PRO A 144 -17.74 0.64 -1.61
N ILE A 145 -17.20 0.59 -2.82
CA ILE A 145 -17.07 1.75 -3.70
C ILE A 145 -18.43 1.96 -4.37
N THR A 146 -19.08 3.08 -4.08
CA THR A 146 -20.43 3.37 -4.58
C THR A 146 -20.42 4.14 -5.90
N PHE A 147 -19.35 4.89 -6.17
CA PHE A 147 -19.16 5.62 -7.42
C PHE A 147 -17.68 5.80 -7.74
N GLY A 148 -17.33 5.74 -9.02
CA GLY A 148 -15.96 5.97 -9.51
C GLY A 148 -15.06 4.74 -9.36
N THR A 149 -13.76 4.96 -9.54
CA THR A 149 -12.72 3.91 -9.45
C THR A 149 -11.67 4.34 -8.45
N ARG A 150 -11.33 3.45 -7.52
CA ARG A 150 -10.29 3.69 -6.51
C ARG A 150 -8.98 3.07 -6.96
N TYR A 151 -7.89 3.84 -6.89
CA TYR A 151 -6.53 3.37 -7.14
C TYR A 151 -5.70 3.51 -5.87
N THR A 152 -5.01 2.43 -5.50
CA THR A 152 -4.08 2.44 -4.37
C THR A 152 -2.79 1.73 -4.70
N ASN A 153 -1.72 2.07 -4.00
CA ASN A 153 -0.60 1.17 -3.81
C ASN A 153 -0.70 0.52 -2.43
N ALA A 154 -0.79 -0.80 -2.37
CA ALA A 154 -0.75 -1.59 -1.14
C ALA A 154 0.63 -2.24 -1.02
N THR A 155 1.28 -2.10 0.12
CA THR A 155 2.62 -2.65 0.35
C THR A 155 2.66 -3.40 1.67
N TRP A 156 3.20 -4.61 1.65
CA TRP A 156 3.39 -5.46 2.83
C TRP A 156 4.87 -5.56 3.15
N TYR A 157 5.17 -5.63 4.44
CA TYR A 157 6.53 -5.65 4.96
C TYR A 157 6.80 -6.92 5.76
N VAL A 158 8.06 -7.36 5.79
CA VAL A 158 8.51 -8.52 6.56
C VAL A 158 9.76 -8.17 7.36
N ASN A 159 10.14 -9.03 8.30
CA ASN A 159 11.42 -8.90 8.99
C ASN A 159 12.57 -9.11 8.00
N LYS A 160 13.65 -8.33 8.15
CA LYS A 160 14.92 -8.58 7.49
C LYS A 160 15.44 -9.96 7.92
N THR A 161 15.91 -10.76 6.97
CA THR A 161 16.65 -11.99 7.26
C THR A 161 18.07 -11.65 7.73
N GLU A 162 18.81 -12.65 8.25
CA GLU A 162 20.22 -12.46 8.61
C GLU A 162 21.06 -12.01 7.40
N ASP A 163 20.80 -12.56 6.21
CA ASP A 163 21.49 -12.21 4.98
C ASP A 163 21.22 -10.75 4.56
N ASP A 164 19.99 -10.27 4.72
CA ASP A 164 19.62 -8.88 4.44
C ASP A 164 20.40 -7.90 5.32
N ILE A 165 20.57 -8.26 6.61
CA ILE A 165 21.29 -7.44 7.59
C ILE A 165 22.79 -7.39 7.25
N ILE A 166 23.38 -8.52 6.82
CA ILE A 166 24.80 -8.56 6.47
C ILE A 166 25.09 -7.71 5.22
N ASN A 167 24.19 -7.71 4.24
CA ASN A 167 24.38 -6.96 2.99
C ASN A 167 24.22 -5.44 3.16
N ASP A 168 23.38 -4.98 4.10
CA ASP A 168 23.17 -3.55 4.40
C ASP A 168 24.39 -2.90 5.11
N ASN A 169 25.26 -3.72 5.71
CA ASN A 169 26.45 -3.28 6.46
C ASN A 169 27.76 -3.32 5.64
N ARG A 170 27.69 -3.63 4.34
CA ARG A 170 28.85 -3.63 3.41
C ARG A 170 28.84 -2.41 2.51
#